data_AF-A0A652L7J1-F1
#
_entry.id   AF-A0A652L7J1-F1
#
_cell.length_a   1.000
_cell.length_b   1.000
_cell.length_c   1.000
_cell.angle_alpha   90.00
_cell.angle_beta   90.00
_cell.angle_gamma   90.00
#
_symmetry.space_group_name_H-M   'P 1'
#
loop_
_entity.id
_entity.type
_entity.pdbx_description
1 polymer ?
#
loop_
_entity_poly.entity_id
_entity_poly.type
_entity_poly.pdbx_seq_one_letter_code
_entity_poly.pdbx_strand_id
1 'polypeptide(L)'
;MPPATTSRPVVAARAARTRSSGRGRPGRGRAGRRRSRDGRGGPRRRSRPPPPGGAGTPERTAEDCRRAEAAGCAGVDLLAHRATDADPLDLVRAARAATTGRLVVAGGIATRTQVRDLAEAGVDAFTIGSAAFAGSLRPDAGTLRAQLAEVGAWC
;
A
#
# COMPACT_ATOMS: atom_id res chain seq x y z
N MET A 1 19.23 4.14 33.70
CA MET A 1 18.16 4.88 33.01
C MET A 1 18.55 5.04 31.54
N PRO A 2 17.90 4.36 30.58
CA PRO A 2 18.07 4.68 29.17
C PRO A 2 17.09 5.80 28.76
N PRO A 3 17.41 6.61 27.73
CA PRO A 3 16.57 7.75 27.34
C PRO A 3 15.34 7.28 26.56
N ALA A 4 14.22 7.98 26.80
CA ALA A 4 12.96 7.77 26.12
C ALA A 4 13.06 8.16 24.64
N THR A 5 12.93 7.19 23.75
CA THR A 5 12.77 7.44 22.32
C THR A 5 11.32 7.83 22.06
N THR A 6 11.06 9.12 21.86
CA THR A 6 9.77 9.65 21.43
C THR A 6 9.36 9.06 20.08
N SER A 7 8.40 8.15 20.11
CA SER A 7 7.72 7.63 18.92
C SER A 7 6.87 8.73 18.30
N ARG A 8 7.24 9.18 17.08
CA ARG A 8 6.45 10.12 16.29
C ARG A 8 5.32 9.34 15.58
N PRO A 9 4.06 9.80 15.61
CA PRO A 9 3.01 9.16 14.83
C PRO A 9 3.24 9.44 13.35
N VAL A 10 3.46 8.39 12.55
CA VAL A 10 3.53 8.51 11.08
C VAL A 10 2.11 8.31 10.53
N VAL A 11 1.59 9.40 9.99
CA VAL A 11 0.28 9.55 9.35
C VAL A 11 0.25 8.84 7.99
N ALA A 12 -0.90 8.24 7.69
CA ALA A 12 -1.26 7.53 6.47
C ALA A 12 -0.98 8.29 5.16
N ALA A 13 -0.53 7.57 4.12
CA ALA A 13 -0.55 8.07 2.75
C ALA A 13 -1.68 7.39 1.96
N ARG A 14 -2.89 7.96 2.08
CA ARG A 14 -3.99 7.73 1.13
C ARG A 14 -3.74 8.61 -0.09
N ALA A 15 -3.72 8.03 -1.29
CA ALA A 15 -3.61 8.79 -2.53
C ALA A 15 -4.82 9.75 -2.71
N ALA A 16 -4.65 11.02 -2.35
CA ALA A 16 -5.63 12.06 -2.60
C ALA A 16 -5.57 12.49 -4.08
N ARG A 17 -6.56 12.07 -4.87
CA ARG A 17 -6.76 12.62 -6.22
C ARG A 17 -7.30 14.05 -6.10
N THR A 18 -6.54 15.05 -6.53
CA THR A 18 -7.05 16.41 -6.74
C THR A 18 -8.05 16.39 -7.90
N ARG A 19 -9.34 16.62 -7.61
CA ARG A 19 -10.33 16.96 -8.64
C ARG A 19 -10.20 18.45 -8.95
N SER A 20 -9.65 18.80 -10.10
CA SER A 20 -9.75 20.16 -10.63
C SER A 20 -11.16 20.37 -11.21
N SER A 21 -11.94 21.21 -10.54
CA SER A 21 -13.23 21.73 -11.01
C SER A 21 -13.00 22.77 -12.12
N GLY A 22 -13.24 22.40 -13.38
CA GLY A 22 -13.33 23.34 -14.49
C GLY A 22 -14.79 23.58 -14.86
N ARG A 23 -15.39 24.67 -14.36
CA ARG A 23 -16.64 25.24 -14.92
C ARG A 23 -16.24 26.26 -16.00
N GLY A 24 -16.73 26.07 -17.22
CA GLY A 24 -16.64 27.04 -18.32
C GLY A 24 -17.70 26.75 -19.37
N ARG A 25 -18.64 27.69 -19.57
CA ARG A 25 -19.80 27.63 -20.49
C ARG A 25 -19.41 27.74 -21.98
N PRO A 26 -20.31 27.40 -22.93
CA PRO A 26 -19.98 27.28 -24.34
C PRO A 26 -20.15 28.61 -25.11
N GLY A 27 -19.16 28.96 -25.93
CA GLY A 27 -19.22 30.03 -26.93
C GLY A 27 -19.27 29.46 -28.34
N ARG A 28 -20.30 29.85 -29.11
CA ARG A 28 -20.49 29.50 -30.53
C ARG A 28 -19.51 30.29 -31.40
N GLY A 29 -18.95 29.64 -32.42
CA GLY A 29 -18.22 30.32 -33.51
C GLY A 29 -17.86 29.35 -34.63
N ARG A 30 -18.59 29.41 -35.75
CA ARG A 30 -18.24 28.75 -37.01
C ARG A 30 -17.23 29.61 -37.77
N ALA A 31 -16.14 29.01 -38.26
CA ALA A 31 -15.54 29.31 -39.56
C ALA A 31 -14.38 28.33 -39.82
N GLY A 32 -14.37 27.68 -40.97
CA GLY A 32 -13.36 26.68 -41.32
C GLY A 32 -12.10 27.27 -41.95
N ARG A 33 -11.08 26.41 -42.10
CA ARG A 33 -10.29 26.20 -43.34
C ARG A 33 -9.24 25.10 -43.11
N ARG A 34 -8.78 24.56 -44.25
CA ARG A 34 -8.06 23.29 -44.48
C ARG A 34 -6.58 23.32 -44.08
N ARG A 35 -6.01 22.09 -44.08
CA ARG A 35 -4.58 21.66 -44.12
C ARG A 35 -3.91 21.66 -42.73
N SER A 36 -3.08 20.69 -42.32
CA SER A 36 -2.19 19.80 -43.06
C SER A 36 -2.02 18.45 -42.31
N ARG A 37 -1.69 17.39 -43.05
CA ARG A 37 -1.03 16.19 -42.50
C ARG A 37 0.34 16.64 -41.98
N ASP A 38 0.67 16.28 -40.75
CA ASP A 38 2.00 15.80 -40.34
C ASP A 38 2.00 15.39 -38.85
N GLY A 39 2.62 14.23 -38.57
CA GLY A 39 3.13 13.85 -37.25
C GLY A 39 2.14 13.59 -36.11
N ARG A 40 1.32 12.53 -36.19
CA ARG A 40 0.52 12.07 -35.03
C ARG A 40 1.40 11.40 -33.96
N GLY A 41 2.03 12.21 -33.12
CA GLY A 41 2.38 11.83 -31.75
C GLY A 41 1.11 11.83 -30.90
N GLY A 42 0.34 10.74 -30.97
CA GLY A 42 -0.87 10.59 -30.16
C GLY A 42 -0.56 10.62 -28.66
N PRO A 43 -1.50 11.08 -27.80
CA PRO A 43 -1.29 11.10 -26.37
C PRO A 43 -0.97 9.69 -25.90
N ARG A 44 0.20 9.51 -25.25
CA ARG A 44 0.58 8.24 -24.61
C ARG A 44 -0.60 7.81 -23.75
N ARG A 45 -1.25 6.70 -24.12
CA ARG A 45 -2.36 6.14 -23.34
C ARG A 45 -1.82 5.96 -21.94
N ARG A 46 -2.31 6.75 -20.97
CA ARG A 46 -2.04 6.49 -19.56
C ARG A 46 -2.56 5.09 -19.31
N SER A 47 -1.65 4.13 -19.15
CA SER A 47 -1.99 2.76 -18.81
C SER A 47 -2.89 2.83 -17.59
N ARG A 48 -4.15 2.40 -17.75
CA ARG A 48 -5.12 2.33 -16.67
C ARG A 48 -4.44 1.55 -15.54
N PRO A 49 -4.42 2.06 -14.29
CA PRO A 49 -3.89 1.28 -13.19
C PRO A 49 -4.63 -0.06 -13.16
N PRO A 50 -3.91 -1.17 -12.94
CA PRO A 50 -4.52 -2.49 -12.92
C PRO A 50 -5.69 -2.53 -11.93
N PRO A 51 -6.72 -3.34 -12.19
CA PRO A 51 -7.83 -3.48 -11.26
C PRO A 51 -7.30 -3.95 -9.90
N PRO A 52 -7.80 -3.40 -8.78
CA PRO A 52 -7.48 -3.93 -7.46
C PRO A 52 -8.07 -5.34 -7.36
N GLY A 53 -7.22 -6.37 -7.38
CA GLY A 53 -7.65 -7.76 -7.25
C GLY A 53 -7.09 -8.75 -8.28
N GLY A 54 -6.08 -8.39 -9.09
CA GLY A 54 -5.30 -9.42 -9.80
C GLY A 54 -4.55 -10.28 -8.78
N ALA A 55 -4.62 -11.61 -8.91
CA ALA A 55 -3.97 -12.58 -8.03
C ALA A 55 -2.58 -12.09 -7.62
N GLY A 56 -2.34 -12.00 -6.31
CA GLY A 56 -1.09 -11.49 -5.77
C GLY A 56 0.02 -12.50 -6.02
N THR A 57 0.67 -12.43 -7.18
CA THR A 57 1.91 -13.18 -7.43
C THR A 57 3.13 -12.36 -7.00
N PRO A 58 4.26 -13.00 -6.68
CA PRO A 58 5.49 -12.30 -6.35
C PRO A 58 5.95 -11.32 -7.45
N GLU A 59 5.88 -11.73 -8.72
CA GLU A 59 6.34 -10.94 -9.87
C GLU A 59 5.50 -9.67 -10.02
N ARG A 60 4.18 -9.81 -9.89
CA ARG A 60 3.28 -8.67 -10.02
C ARG A 60 3.42 -7.70 -8.86
N THR A 61 3.61 -8.24 -7.65
CA THR A 61 3.89 -7.45 -6.45
C THR A 61 5.17 -6.62 -6.64
N ALA A 62 6.23 -7.24 -7.14
CA ALA A 62 7.48 -6.56 -7.43
C ALA A 62 7.33 -5.47 -8.51
N GLU A 63 6.56 -5.73 -9.57
CA GLU A 63 6.28 -4.73 -10.61
C GLU A 63 5.50 -3.53 -10.07
N ASP A 64 4.47 -3.77 -9.25
CA ASP A 64 3.69 -2.71 -8.63
C ASP A 64 4.51 -1.89 -7.63
N CYS A 65 5.43 -2.52 -6.88
CA CYS A 65 6.38 -1.83 -6.00
C CYS A 65 7.32 -0.89 -6.77
N ARG A 66 7.97 -1.38 -7.84
CA ARG A 66 8.83 -0.56 -8.70
C ARG A 66 8.07 0.62 -9.31
N ARG A 67 6.82 0.39 -9.72
CA ARG A 67 5.95 1.45 -10.26
C ARG A 67 5.59 2.50 -9.22
N ALA A 68 5.33 2.10 -7.97
CA ALA A 68 5.05 3.04 -6.88
C ALA A 68 6.28 3.90 -6.59
N GLU A 69 7.46 3.29 -6.48
CA GLU A 69 8.72 4.01 -6.23
C GLU A 69 9.06 4.97 -7.38
N ALA A 70 8.92 4.53 -8.64
CA ALA A 70 9.11 5.39 -9.82
C ALA A 70 8.10 6.55 -9.89
N ALA A 71 6.94 6.42 -9.23
CA ALA A 71 5.96 7.50 -9.08
C ALA A 71 6.26 8.44 -7.91
N GLY A 72 7.37 8.22 -7.18
CA GLY A 72 7.79 9.03 -6.03
C GLY A 72 7.13 8.64 -4.71
N CYS A 73 6.51 7.46 -4.61
CA CYS A 73 5.99 6.98 -3.33
C CYS A 73 7.13 6.67 -2.35
N ALA A 74 6.98 7.07 -1.09
CA ALA A 74 7.96 6.82 -0.03
C ALA A 74 8.01 5.35 0.45
N GLY A 75 7.09 4.52 -0.03
CA GLY A 75 6.91 3.14 0.41
C GLY A 75 5.61 2.52 -0.10
N VAL A 76 5.35 1.29 0.34
CA VAL A 76 4.22 0.44 -0.07
C VAL A 76 3.57 -0.18 1.17
N ASP A 77 2.23 -0.24 1.16
CA ASP A 77 1.42 -1.02 2.11
C ASP A 77 0.84 -2.24 1.38
N LEU A 78 1.24 -3.45 1.82
CA LEU A 78 0.97 -4.72 1.15
C LEU A 78 -0.01 -5.58 1.96
N LEU A 79 -1.12 -5.98 1.32
CA LEU A 79 -2.12 -6.90 1.88
C LEU A 79 -1.73 -8.39 1.68
N ALA A 80 -0.53 -8.79 2.08
CA ALA A 80 0.07 -10.09 1.75
C ALA A 80 -0.76 -11.28 2.24
N HIS A 81 -1.25 -11.22 3.47
CA HIS A 81 -1.95 -12.34 4.13
C HIS A 81 -3.42 -12.53 3.66
N ARG A 82 -3.86 -11.76 2.65
CA ARG A 82 -5.14 -11.98 1.94
C ARG A 82 -4.98 -12.72 0.61
N ALA A 83 -3.75 -13.00 0.19
CA ALA A 83 -3.50 -13.78 -1.01
C ALA A 83 -4.02 -15.21 -0.82
N THR A 84 -4.76 -15.73 -1.79
CA THR A 84 -5.27 -17.10 -1.78
C THR A 84 -4.37 -18.07 -2.54
N ASP A 85 -3.59 -17.54 -3.48
CA ASP A 85 -2.90 -18.33 -4.51
C ASP A 85 -1.36 -18.28 -4.38
N ALA A 86 -0.85 -17.61 -3.35
CA ALA A 86 0.59 -17.47 -3.09
C ALA A 86 0.88 -17.46 -1.58
N ASP A 87 2.07 -17.91 -1.20
CA ASP A 87 2.57 -17.75 0.17
C ASP A 87 2.71 -16.25 0.48
N PRO A 88 2.09 -15.74 1.56
CA PRO A 88 2.23 -14.35 1.98
C PRO A 88 3.68 -13.87 2.07
N LEU A 89 4.62 -14.70 2.56
CA LEU A 89 6.02 -14.31 2.71
C LEU A 89 6.75 -14.20 1.38
N ASP A 90 6.36 -14.96 0.35
CA ASP A 90 6.94 -14.81 -0.98
C ASP A 90 6.56 -13.47 -1.61
N LEU A 91 5.35 -12.99 -1.37
CA LEU A 91 4.91 -11.65 -1.78
C LEU A 91 5.69 -10.56 -1.04
N VAL A 92 5.90 -10.74 0.26
CA VAL A 92 6.67 -9.80 1.09
C VAL A 92 8.12 -9.72 0.63
N ARG A 93 8.77 -10.85 0.40
CA ARG A 93 10.16 -10.91 -0.09
C ARG A 93 10.30 -10.26 -1.47
N ALA A 94 9.37 -10.52 -2.37
CA ALA A 94 9.36 -9.91 -3.69
C ALA A 94 9.12 -8.39 -3.62
N ALA A 95 8.22 -7.92 -2.75
CA ALA A 95 8.04 -6.50 -2.49
C ALA A 95 9.33 -5.87 -1.96
N ARG A 96 9.92 -6.45 -0.91
CA ARG A 96 11.14 -5.94 -0.28
C ARG A 96 12.30 -5.84 -1.26
N ALA A 97 12.49 -6.84 -2.13
CA ALA A 97 13.52 -6.84 -3.15
C ALA A 97 13.28 -5.79 -4.25
N ALA A 98 12.03 -5.35 -4.44
CA ALA A 98 11.62 -4.47 -5.52
C ALA A 98 11.44 -3.00 -5.12
N THR A 99 11.49 -2.68 -3.83
CA THR A 99 11.48 -1.30 -3.35
C THR A 99 12.55 -1.04 -2.30
N THR A 100 13.07 0.19 -2.25
CA THR A 100 13.95 0.67 -1.16
C THR A 100 13.21 1.49 -0.11
N GLY A 101 11.97 1.88 -0.41
CA GLY A 101 11.11 2.66 0.50
C GLY A 101 10.58 1.84 1.68
N ARG A 102 9.72 2.46 2.49
CA ARG A 102 9.09 1.74 3.61
C ARG A 102 8.18 0.62 3.12
N LEU A 103 8.27 -0.55 3.73
CA LEU A 103 7.38 -1.67 3.49
C LEU A 103 6.52 -1.89 4.74
N VAL A 104 5.21 -1.68 4.59
CA VAL A 104 4.20 -1.99 5.60
C VAL A 104 3.41 -3.21 5.15
N VAL A 105 3.13 -4.16 6.05
CA VAL A 105 2.33 -5.35 5.72
C VAL A 105 1.07 -5.43 6.58
N ALA A 106 -0.04 -5.79 5.95
CA ALA A 106 -1.33 -5.93 6.60
C ALA A 106 -2.11 -7.15 6.08
N GLY A 107 -3.26 -7.39 6.71
CA GLY A 107 -4.29 -8.28 6.18
C GLY A 107 -4.39 -9.66 6.83
N GLY A 108 -4.65 -9.74 8.14
CA GLY A 108 -4.86 -11.02 8.84
C GLY A 108 -3.72 -11.43 9.76
N ILE A 109 -2.91 -10.46 10.20
CA ILE A 109 -1.87 -10.68 11.21
C ILE A 109 -2.57 -10.85 12.57
N ALA A 110 -2.33 -11.98 13.21
CA ALA A 110 -2.98 -12.36 14.47
C ALA A 110 -2.05 -13.09 15.45
N THR A 111 -0.80 -13.35 15.08
CA THR A 111 0.15 -14.11 15.90
C THR A 111 1.51 -13.44 15.98
N ARG A 112 2.24 -13.70 17.08
CA ARG A 112 3.62 -13.26 17.26
C ARG A 112 4.57 -13.83 16.21
N THR A 113 4.36 -15.09 15.81
CA THR A 113 5.16 -15.75 14.77
C THR A 113 5.07 -14.99 13.45
N GLN A 114 3.87 -14.62 13.00
CA GLN A 114 3.72 -13.81 11.78
C GLN A 114 4.49 -12.49 11.87
N VAL A 115 4.44 -11.80 13.02
CA VAL A 115 5.16 -10.54 13.20
C VAL A 115 6.67 -10.74 13.11
N ARG A 116 7.21 -11.79 13.74
CA ARG A 116 8.63 -12.14 13.65
C ARG A 116 9.04 -12.46 12.20
N ASP A 117 8.28 -13.31 11.52
CA ASP A 117 8.59 -13.74 10.16
C ASP A 117 8.56 -12.53 9.18
N LEU A 118 7.67 -11.56 9.40
CA LEU A 118 7.67 -10.28 8.66
C LEU A 118 8.91 -9.43 8.95
N ALA A 119 9.33 -9.33 10.22
CA ALA A 119 10.54 -8.60 10.60
C ALA A 119 11.79 -9.22 9.95
N GLU A 120 11.91 -10.55 9.98
CA GLU A 120 12.98 -11.30 9.30
C GLU A 120 12.97 -11.10 7.78
N ALA A 121 11.80 -10.91 7.18
CA ALA A 121 11.65 -10.60 5.76
C ALA A 121 11.94 -9.13 5.40
N GLY A 122 12.32 -8.28 6.36
CA GLY A 122 12.71 -6.88 6.13
C GLY A 122 11.54 -5.89 6.05
N VAL A 123 10.40 -6.21 6.67
CA VAL A 123 9.24 -5.33 6.80
C VAL A 123 9.48 -4.28 7.89
N ASP A 124 9.15 -3.02 7.59
CA ASP A 124 9.38 -1.89 8.50
C ASP A 124 8.28 -1.72 9.55
N ALA A 125 7.04 -2.09 9.20
CA ALA A 125 5.90 -2.04 10.11
C ALA A 125 4.78 -2.97 9.66
N PHE A 126 3.83 -3.24 10.54
CA PHE A 126 2.66 -4.03 10.21
C PHE A 126 1.37 -3.40 10.74
N THR A 127 0.23 -3.85 10.21
CA THR A 127 -1.09 -3.42 10.67
C THR A 127 -1.90 -4.59 11.20
N ILE A 128 -2.35 -4.48 12.45
CA ILE A 128 -3.32 -5.41 13.06
C ILE A 128 -4.65 -4.66 13.26
N GLY A 129 -5.73 -5.30 12.80
CA GLY A 129 -7.10 -4.75 12.92
C GLY A 129 -8.04 -5.80 13.48
N SER A 130 -8.56 -6.67 12.62
CA SER A 130 -9.63 -7.64 12.97
C SER A 130 -9.32 -8.46 14.22
N ALA A 131 -8.10 -8.94 14.39
CA ALA A 131 -7.72 -9.75 15.55
C ALA A 131 -7.75 -8.96 16.87
N ALA A 132 -7.31 -7.69 16.86
CA ALA A 132 -7.40 -6.81 18.03
C ALA A 132 -8.86 -6.47 18.37
N PHE A 133 -9.69 -6.15 17.37
CA PHE A 133 -11.11 -5.85 17.61
C PHE A 133 -11.95 -7.07 17.99
N ALA A 134 -11.57 -8.27 17.52
CA ALA A 134 -12.22 -9.53 17.89
C ALA A 134 -11.76 -10.06 19.26
N GLY A 135 -10.77 -9.43 19.89
CA GLY A 135 -10.22 -9.89 21.18
C GLY A 135 -9.41 -11.18 21.07
N SER A 136 -8.96 -11.57 19.87
CA SER A 136 -8.34 -12.88 19.64
C SER A 136 -6.86 -12.94 19.98
N LEU A 137 -6.19 -11.80 20.17
CA LEU A 137 -4.76 -11.75 20.51
C LEU A 137 -4.54 -12.14 21.97
N ARG A 138 -5.44 -11.69 22.83
CA ARG A 138 -5.45 -11.99 24.26
C ARG A 138 -6.88 -12.23 24.75
N PRO A 139 -7.43 -13.44 24.60
CA PRO A 139 -8.85 -13.73 24.85
C PRO A 139 -9.34 -13.41 26.27
N ASP A 140 -8.46 -13.39 27.26
CA ASP A 140 -8.76 -13.14 28.68
C ASP A 140 -8.89 -11.65 29.05
N ALA A 141 -8.40 -10.71 28.21
CA ALA A 141 -8.16 -9.34 28.66
C ALA A 141 -9.28 -8.32 28.36
N GLY A 142 -10.33 -8.71 27.64
CA GLY A 142 -11.62 -8.01 27.49
C GLY A 142 -11.64 -6.58 26.91
N THR A 143 -10.49 -5.94 26.69
CA THR A 143 -10.40 -4.54 26.24
C THR A 143 -9.43 -4.37 25.09
N LEU A 144 -9.73 -3.45 24.15
CA LEU A 144 -8.82 -3.12 23.04
C LEU A 144 -7.44 -2.67 23.53
N ARG A 145 -7.40 -1.91 24.65
CA ARG A 145 -6.12 -1.50 25.26
C ARG A 145 -5.25 -2.70 25.62
N ALA A 146 -5.82 -3.75 26.21
CA ALA A 146 -5.06 -4.94 26.55
C ALA A 146 -4.65 -5.75 25.32
N GLN A 147 -5.46 -5.78 24.26
CA GLN A 147 -5.05 -6.36 22.97
C GLN A 147 -3.84 -5.61 22.37
N LEU A 148 -3.82 -4.27 22.44
CA LEU A 148 -2.69 -3.48 21.96
C LEU A 148 -1.44 -3.65 22.83
N ALA A 149 -1.61 -3.85 24.14
CA ALA A 149 -0.51 -4.18 25.05
C ALA A 149 0.14 -5.53 24.69
N GLU A 150 -0.67 -6.53 24.29
CA GLU A 150 -0.18 -7.82 23.78
C GLU A 150 0.67 -7.63 22.53
N VAL A 151 0.19 -6.86 21.54
CA VAL A 151 0.97 -6.54 20.32
C VAL A 151 2.28 -5.82 20.68
N GLY A 152 2.24 -4.90 21.65
CA GLY A 152 3.42 -4.20 22.12
C GLY A 152 4.50 -5.11 22.73
N ALA A 153 4.13 -6.31 23.21
CA ALA A 153 5.06 -7.30 23.75
C ALA A 153 5.66 -8.22 22.67
N TRP A 154 5.22 -8.11 21.41
CA TRP A 154 5.73 -8.92 20.30
C TRP A 154 6.94 -8.29 19.61
N CYS A 155 7.07 -6.97 19.68
CA CYS A 155 8.13 -6.16 19.07
C CYS A 155 9.24 -5.85 20.08
#